data_AF-A0A962DS66-F1
#
_entry.id   AF-A0A962DS66-F1
#
_cell.length_a   1.000
_cell.length_b   1.000
_cell.length_c   1.000
_cell.angle_alpha   90.00
_cell.angle_beta   90.00
_cell.angle_gamma   90.00
#
_symmetry.space_group_name_H-M   'P 1'
#
loop_
_entity.id
_entity.type
_entity.pdbx_description
1 polymer ?
#
loop_
_entity_poly.entity_id
_entity_poly.type
_entity_poly.pdbx_seq_one_letter_code
_entity_poly.pdbx_strand_id
1 'polypeptide(L)'
;MLKGPVHEAITIRALGCASADGYELSCVTKENILRFRTILYGVRWPDDPPFSLSRSSPPRVRSCDANVTLRSTSQPRCWYALFKDAARLASQNRALSPAFGPGTYLLYRSHFGDLQFMHSMAAFDGESASETANEMKIWAKYLWGIATKRLDTTVFLRDLKVGDLGQHFPGDLTTVNLLSTGLPSLRQNLDEVAIGVLLHMVQDSFSRAHTDRADASGAGCPGMPSALAPGKIGEFHSYARQDGDLHDHQDTDNALGLQTIQERPTVIDVSSTFIALWREGADWGKVEPYFDCVFAISDGSKRATAGAYLKVK
;
A
#
# COMPACT_ATOMS: atom_id res chain seq x y z
N MET A 1 -6.77 9.27 14.58
CA MET A 1 -5.86 8.28 15.18
C MET A 1 -4.67 8.22 14.25
N LEU A 2 -3.44 8.51 14.71
CA LEU A 2 -2.27 8.09 13.93
C LEU A 2 -2.15 6.59 14.17
N LYS A 3 -2.20 5.77 13.11
CA LYS A 3 -1.89 4.34 13.19
C LYS A 3 -0.46 4.19 13.77
N GLY A 4 -0.20 3.08 14.47
CA GLY A 4 1.13 2.81 15.01
C GLY A 4 2.17 2.68 13.88
N PRO A 5 3.47 2.85 14.16
CA PRO A 5 4.53 2.84 13.13
C PRO A 5 4.89 1.40 12.70
N VAL A 6 3.90 0.57 12.40
CA VAL A 6 4.05 -0.86 12.12
C VAL A 6 4.80 -1.07 10.81
N HIS A 7 4.41 -0.36 9.75
CA HIS A 7 5.08 -0.42 8.45
C HIS A 7 6.52 0.10 8.52
N GLU A 8 6.77 1.15 9.31
CA GLU A 8 8.11 1.64 9.56
C GLU A 8 8.95 0.63 10.34
N ALA A 9 8.38 -0.05 11.35
CA ALA A 9 9.06 -1.09 12.10
C ALA A 9 9.48 -2.27 11.20
N ILE A 10 8.55 -2.79 10.38
CA ILE A 10 8.84 -3.84 9.38
C ILE A 10 9.95 -3.40 8.44
N THR A 11 9.84 -2.18 7.90
CA THR A 11 10.78 -1.66 6.92
C THR A 11 12.18 -1.48 7.52
N ILE A 12 12.30 -0.89 8.72
CA ILE A 12 13.59 -0.69 9.38
C ILE A 12 14.23 -2.03 9.75
N ARG A 13 13.43 -3.01 10.18
CA ARG A 13 13.88 -4.39 10.41
C ARG A 13 14.42 -5.02 9.14
N ALA A 14 13.67 -4.94 8.04
CA ALA A 14 14.09 -5.44 6.73
C ALA A 14 15.33 -4.73 6.16
N LEU A 15 15.58 -3.49 6.58
CA LEU A 15 16.79 -2.72 6.25
C LEU A 15 18.01 -3.06 7.10
N GLY A 16 17.87 -3.97 8.07
CA GLY A 16 18.98 -4.54 8.85
C GLY A 16 19.03 -4.12 10.32
N CYS A 17 17.97 -3.54 10.89
CA CYS A 17 17.91 -3.37 12.32
C CYS A 17 17.73 -4.71 13.04
N ALA A 18 18.59 -4.98 14.02
CA ALA A 18 18.50 -6.16 14.86
C ALA A 18 17.52 -5.93 16.01
N SER A 19 16.38 -6.62 15.99
CA SER A 19 15.55 -6.84 17.17
C SER A 19 15.14 -8.32 17.24
N ALA A 20 14.52 -8.73 18.35
CA ALA A 20 13.90 -10.04 18.44
C ALA A 20 12.50 -10.00 17.82
N ASP A 21 12.03 -11.15 17.33
CA ASP A 21 10.65 -11.32 16.84
C ASP A 21 9.67 -10.96 17.97
N GLY A 22 8.62 -10.21 17.64
CA GLY A 22 7.68 -9.66 18.63
C GLY A 22 8.10 -8.32 19.23
N TYR A 23 9.26 -7.78 18.86
CA TYR A 23 9.81 -6.53 19.39
C TYR A 23 10.28 -5.58 18.29
N GLU A 24 9.70 -5.66 17.10
CA GLU A 24 10.06 -4.88 15.91
C GLU A 24 10.05 -3.36 16.17
N LEU A 25 9.14 -2.87 17.02
CA LEU A 25 9.04 -1.44 17.33
C LEU A 25 10.29 -0.88 18.03
N SER A 26 11.14 -1.73 18.64
CA SER A 26 12.42 -1.27 19.21
C SER A 26 13.34 -0.68 18.14
N CYS A 27 13.11 -1.01 16.86
CA CYS A 27 13.85 -0.46 15.74
C CYS A 27 13.40 0.96 15.33
N VAL A 28 12.23 1.42 15.76
CA VAL A 28 11.69 2.75 15.42
C VAL A 28 12.32 3.83 16.31
N THR A 29 13.62 4.05 16.14
CA THR A 29 14.39 5.07 16.85
C THR A 29 14.50 6.35 16.02
N LYS A 30 14.75 7.49 16.67
CA LYS A 30 14.99 8.76 15.97
C LYS A 30 16.13 8.65 14.94
N GLU A 31 17.19 7.92 15.28
CA GLU A 31 18.32 7.67 14.39
C GLU A 31 17.89 6.90 13.14
N ASN A 32 17.18 5.78 13.30
CA ASN A 32 16.71 4.98 12.17
C ASN A 32 15.67 5.73 11.32
N ILE A 33 14.76 6.48 11.95
CA ILE A 33 13.81 7.35 11.24
C ILE A 33 14.54 8.35 10.36
N LEU A 34 15.57 9.02 10.88
CA LEU A 34 16.36 9.99 10.12
C LEU A 34 17.16 9.33 9.01
N ARG A 35 17.76 8.16 9.29
CA ARG A 35 18.56 7.38 8.35
C ARG A 35 17.74 6.90 7.14
N PHE A 36 16.52 6.43 7.38
CA PHE A 36 15.66 5.82 6.35
C PHE A 36 14.49 6.72 5.92
N ARG A 37 14.54 8.01 6.25
CA ARG A 37 13.43 8.97 6.12
C ARG A 37 12.71 8.97 4.77
N THR A 38 13.43 8.75 3.67
CA THR A 38 12.86 8.79 2.32
C THR A 38 12.08 7.51 2.02
N ILE A 39 12.66 6.34 2.33
CA ILE A 39 11.97 5.06 2.22
C ILE A 39 10.75 5.07 3.14
N LEU A 40 10.89 5.51 4.39
CA LEU A 40 9.78 5.61 5.34
C LEU A 40 8.72 6.65 4.94
N TYR A 41 9.09 7.64 4.13
CA TYR A 41 8.09 8.50 3.50
C TYR A 41 7.29 7.73 2.44
N GLY A 42 7.97 6.96 1.58
CA GLY A 42 7.31 6.10 0.60
C GLY A 42 6.41 5.06 1.24
N VAL A 43 6.86 4.45 2.32
CA VAL A 43 6.07 3.49 3.11
C VAL A 43 4.78 4.12 3.61
N ARG A 44 4.79 5.32 4.18
CA ARG A 44 3.56 5.99 4.64
C ARG A 44 2.69 6.57 3.53
N TRP A 45 3.19 6.63 2.30
CA TRP A 45 2.55 7.37 1.24
C TRP A 45 1.18 6.79 0.86
N PRO A 46 0.93 5.46 0.80
CA PRO A 46 -0.40 4.92 0.53
C PRO A 46 -1.46 5.31 1.57
N ASP A 47 -1.08 5.34 2.85
CA ASP A 47 -1.97 5.73 3.96
C ASP A 47 -2.24 7.26 4.03
N ASP A 48 -1.23 8.07 3.70
CA ASP A 48 -1.33 9.53 3.75
C ASP A 48 -0.81 10.19 2.46
N PRO A 49 -1.44 9.89 1.31
CA PRO A 49 -0.95 10.36 0.04
C PRO A 49 -1.23 11.86 -0.06
N PRO A 50 -0.22 12.70 -0.34
CA PRO A 50 -0.41 14.13 -0.45
C PRO A 50 -1.22 14.52 -1.68
N PHE A 51 -2.14 15.46 -1.52
CA PHE A 51 -2.84 16.07 -2.65
C PHE A 51 -3.23 17.53 -2.38
N SER A 52 -3.49 18.26 -3.46
CA SER A 52 -4.05 19.60 -3.38
C SER A 52 -5.58 19.54 -3.29
N LEU A 53 -6.16 20.37 -2.42
CA LEU A 53 -7.59 20.59 -2.41
C LEU A 53 -7.97 21.55 -3.54
N SER A 54 -9.17 21.38 -4.11
CA SER A 54 -9.67 22.31 -5.11
C SER A 54 -9.93 23.68 -4.49
N ARG A 55 -9.36 24.74 -5.08
CA ARG A 55 -9.63 26.13 -4.67
C ARG A 55 -10.97 26.65 -5.18
N SER A 56 -11.40 26.18 -6.35
CA SER A 56 -12.67 26.57 -6.96
C SER A 56 -13.86 25.79 -6.40
N SER A 57 -13.62 24.63 -5.80
CA SER A 57 -14.64 23.78 -5.19
C SER A 57 -14.07 23.07 -3.96
N PRO A 58 -13.76 23.81 -2.88
CA PRO A 58 -13.19 23.23 -1.68
C PRO A 58 -14.13 22.19 -1.08
N PRO A 59 -13.59 21.20 -0.35
CA PRO A 59 -14.42 20.16 0.25
C PRO A 59 -15.40 20.76 1.25
N ARG A 60 -16.62 20.24 1.28
CA ARG A 60 -17.70 20.69 2.19
C ARG A 60 -17.56 20.13 3.62
N VAL A 61 -16.32 19.91 4.07
CA VAL A 61 -16.02 19.47 5.44
C VAL A 61 -15.25 20.56 6.17
N ARG A 62 -15.37 20.62 7.50
CA ARG A 62 -14.78 21.69 8.32
C ARG A 62 -13.25 21.61 8.36
N SER A 63 -12.60 22.75 8.60
CA SER A 63 -11.17 22.86 8.92
C SER A 63 -10.19 22.55 7.78
N CYS A 64 -10.61 22.71 6.52
CA CYS A 64 -9.77 22.53 5.34
C CYS A 64 -9.32 23.86 4.74
N ASP A 65 -8.01 24.01 4.50
CA ASP A 65 -7.41 25.13 3.79
C ASP A 65 -6.89 24.67 2.42
N ALA A 66 -7.49 25.20 1.34
CA ALA A 66 -7.14 24.84 -0.03
C ALA A 66 -5.80 25.44 -0.51
N ASN A 67 -5.13 26.27 0.31
CA ASN A 67 -3.80 26.77 0.03
C ASN A 67 -2.69 25.86 0.57
N VAL A 68 -3.05 24.92 1.45
CA VAL A 68 -2.11 24.00 2.08
C VAL A 68 -2.27 22.62 1.43
N THR A 69 -1.15 21.96 1.12
CA THR A 69 -1.20 20.55 0.66
C THR A 69 -1.82 19.70 1.77
N LEU A 70 -2.81 18.88 1.43
CA LEU A 70 -3.44 18.00 2.41
C LEU A 70 -2.52 16.81 2.72
N ARG A 71 -2.24 16.63 4.01
CA ARG A 71 -1.65 15.47 4.66
C ARG A 71 -2.15 15.39 6.10
N SER A 72 -2.09 14.24 6.72
CA SER A 72 -2.42 14.06 8.14
C SER A 72 -1.58 14.98 9.04
N THR A 73 -0.33 15.25 8.70
CA THR A 73 0.58 16.11 9.50
C THR A 73 0.40 17.60 9.25
N SER A 74 -0.03 18.02 8.05
CA SER A 74 -0.21 19.43 7.71
C SER A 74 -1.61 19.95 8.05
N GLN A 75 -2.65 19.12 7.91
CA GLN A 75 -4.04 19.47 8.15
C GLN A 75 -4.82 18.31 8.83
N PRO A 76 -4.43 17.87 10.05
CA PRO A 76 -4.97 16.65 10.68
C PRO A 76 -6.50 16.64 10.82
N ARG A 77 -7.10 17.79 11.13
CA ARG A 77 -8.57 17.91 11.25
C ARG A 77 -9.28 17.78 9.91
N CYS A 78 -8.74 18.40 8.85
CA CYS A 78 -9.29 18.26 7.50
C CYS A 78 -9.13 16.83 7.00
N TRP A 79 -7.94 16.24 7.17
CA TRP A 79 -7.65 14.86 6.79
C TRP A 79 -8.64 13.89 7.44
N TYR A 80 -8.82 13.98 8.75
CA TYR A 80 -9.75 13.11 9.47
C TYR A 80 -11.21 13.31 9.01
N ALA A 81 -11.63 14.56 8.80
CA ALA A 81 -12.98 14.85 8.31
C ALA A 81 -13.23 14.28 6.91
N LEU A 82 -12.25 14.40 6.01
CA LEU A 82 -12.27 13.82 4.67
C LEU A 82 -12.28 12.29 4.70
N PHE A 83 -11.45 11.68 5.54
CA PHE A 83 -11.44 10.23 5.72
C PHE A 83 -12.81 9.69 6.19
N LYS A 84 -13.40 10.31 7.21
CA LYS A 84 -14.73 9.91 7.72
C LYS A 84 -15.84 10.15 6.69
N ASP A 85 -15.75 11.21 5.90
CA ASP A 85 -16.70 11.47 4.82
C ASP A 85 -16.59 10.40 3.72
N ALA A 86 -15.37 10.06 3.29
CA ALA A 86 -15.11 8.98 2.34
C ALA A 86 -15.67 7.64 2.84
N ALA A 87 -15.37 7.26 4.08
CA ALA A 87 -15.85 6.04 4.71
C ALA A 87 -17.38 5.95 4.74
N ARG A 88 -18.05 7.07 5.05
CA ARG A 88 -19.52 7.15 5.06
C ARG A 88 -20.08 6.94 3.66
N LEU A 89 -19.59 7.67 2.67
CA LEU A 89 -20.06 7.59 1.29
C LEU A 89 -19.79 6.20 0.68
N ALA A 90 -18.62 5.61 0.92
CA ALA A 90 -18.27 4.27 0.47
C ALA A 90 -19.18 3.19 1.06
N SER A 91 -19.50 3.27 2.36
CA SER A 91 -20.42 2.31 3.01
C SER A 91 -21.85 2.37 2.48
N GLN A 92 -22.24 3.48 1.85
CA GLN A 92 -23.54 3.66 1.21
C GLN A 92 -23.55 3.17 -0.24
N ASN A 93 -22.38 2.96 -0.84
CA ASN A 93 -22.26 2.44 -2.19
C ASN A 93 -22.80 1.01 -2.24
N ARG A 94 -23.83 0.81 -3.06
CA ARG A 94 -24.42 -0.50 -3.34
C ARG A 94 -24.02 -1.06 -4.70
N ALA A 95 -23.27 -0.28 -5.49
CA ALA A 95 -22.77 -0.72 -6.78
C ALA A 95 -21.64 -1.73 -6.58
N LEU A 96 -21.56 -2.71 -7.49
CA LEU A 96 -20.39 -3.58 -7.65
C LEU A 96 -19.34 -2.85 -8.47
N SER A 97 -18.92 -1.69 -7.96
CA SER A 97 -17.91 -0.83 -8.55
C SER A 97 -17.23 0.00 -7.46
N PRO A 98 -16.01 0.52 -7.69
CA PRO A 98 -15.34 1.38 -6.72
C PRO A 98 -16.20 2.59 -6.35
N ALA A 99 -16.21 2.99 -5.08
CA ALA A 99 -16.99 4.16 -4.64
C ALA A 99 -16.38 5.48 -5.13
N PHE A 100 -15.07 5.47 -5.38
CA PHE A 100 -14.30 6.62 -5.83
C PHE A 100 -13.36 6.22 -6.96
N GLY A 101 -13.18 7.15 -7.90
CA GLY A 101 -12.34 6.97 -9.08
C GLY A 101 -11.69 8.29 -9.53
N PRO A 102 -11.17 8.37 -10.78
CA PRO A 102 -10.48 9.55 -11.27
C PRO A 102 -11.30 10.83 -11.08
N GLY A 103 -10.64 11.92 -10.70
CA GLY A 103 -11.28 13.20 -10.37
C GLY A 103 -11.70 13.36 -8.90
N THR A 104 -11.66 12.29 -8.10
CA THR A 104 -11.83 12.39 -6.64
C THR A 104 -10.48 12.52 -5.92
N TYR A 105 -10.51 12.86 -4.62
CA TYR A 105 -9.31 13.04 -3.80
C TYR A 105 -8.52 11.75 -3.65
N LEU A 106 -7.19 11.85 -3.63
CA LEU A 106 -6.30 10.68 -3.58
C LEU A 106 -6.51 9.85 -2.30
N LEU A 107 -6.82 10.48 -1.18
CA LEU A 107 -7.21 9.80 0.07
C LEU A 107 -8.49 8.96 -0.07
N TYR A 108 -9.47 9.44 -0.86
CA TYR A 108 -10.73 8.71 -1.07
C TYR A 108 -10.47 7.48 -1.94
N ARG A 109 -9.65 7.64 -3.00
CA ARG A 109 -9.34 6.57 -3.94
C ARG A 109 -8.48 5.47 -3.34
N SER A 110 -7.41 5.83 -2.63
CA SER A 110 -6.49 4.87 -1.99
C SER A 110 -7.19 4.00 -0.96
N HIS A 111 -8.07 4.57 -0.13
CA HIS A 111 -8.66 3.84 0.98
C HIS A 111 -10.03 3.23 0.67
N PHE A 112 -10.79 3.81 -0.27
CA PHE A 112 -12.20 3.44 -0.48
C PHE A 112 -12.60 3.35 -1.96
N GLY A 113 -11.63 3.40 -2.88
CA GLY A 113 -11.89 3.50 -4.30
C GLY A 113 -11.02 2.57 -5.12
N ASP A 114 -10.84 2.97 -6.36
CA ASP A 114 -10.14 2.23 -7.43
C ASP A 114 -8.63 2.06 -7.20
N LEU A 115 -8.06 2.67 -6.17
CA LEU A 115 -6.64 2.53 -5.81
C LEU A 115 -6.41 1.68 -4.56
N GLN A 116 -7.44 0.98 -4.04
CA GLN A 116 -7.30 0.10 -2.87
C GLN A 116 -6.29 -1.03 -3.05
N PHE A 117 -5.95 -1.40 -4.29
CA PHE A 117 -4.87 -2.36 -4.56
C PHE A 117 -3.52 -1.89 -3.97
N MET A 118 -3.33 -0.58 -3.71
CA MET A 118 -2.15 -0.05 -3.01
C MET A 118 -2.02 -0.60 -1.58
N HIS A 119 -3.12 -1.07 -1.00
CA HIS A 119 -3.21 -1.69 0.31
C HIS A 119 -3.44 -3.21 0.22
N SER A 120 -3.13 -3.84 -0.92
CA SER A 120 -3.46 -5.26 -1.14
C SER A 120 -4.94 -5.58 -0.88
N MET A 121 -5.83 -4.64 -1.20
CA MET A 121 -7.27 -4.78 -1.03
C MET A 121 -7.99 -4.65 -2.37
N ALA A 122 -9.13 -5.31 -2.45
CA ALA A 122 -10.04 -5.15 -3.57
C ALA A 122 -10.71 -3.77 -3.56
N ALA A 123 -10.96 -3.19 -4.73
CA ALA A 123 -11.54 -1.85 -4.86
C ALA A 123 -13.01 -1.77 -4.42
N PHE A 124 -13.72 -2.90 -4.43
CA PHE A 124 -15.11 -3.02 -4.01
C PHE A 124 -15.47 -4.49 -3.77
N ASP A 125 -16.53 -4.74 -3.00
CA ASP A 125 -17.06 -6.09 -2.80
C ASP A 125 -17.53 -6.68 -4.12
N GLY A 126 -17.06 -7.88 -4.46
CA GLY A 126 -17.34 -8.54 -5.73
C GLY A 126 -16.26 -8.39 -6.80
N GLU A 127 -15.21 -7.60 -6.59
CA GLU A 127 -14.00 -7.69 -7.42
C GLU A 127 -13.39 -9.10 -7.28
N SER A 128 -12.91 -9.70 -8.37
CA SER A 128 -12.27 -11.02 -8.30
C SER A 128 -10.82 -10.91 -7.85
N ALA A 129 -10.32 -11.96 -7.20
CA ALA A 129 -8.93 -11.99 -6.75
C ALA A 129 -7.92 -11.82 -7.91
N SER A 130 -8.25 -12.29 -9.12
CA SER A 130 -7.40 -12.07 -10.30
C SER A 130 -7.35 -10.60 -10.72
N GLU A 131 -8.47 -9.87 -10.63
CA GLU A 131 -8.53 -8.44 -10.95
C GLU A 131 -7.65 -7.66 -9.97
N THR A 132 -7.83 -7.85 -8.66
CA THR A 132 -7.01 -7.18 -7.64
C THR A 132 -5.52 -7.51 -7.79
N ALA A 133 -5.16 -8.79 -7.93
CA ALA A 133 -3.76 -9.19 -8.09
C ALA A 133 -3.12 -8.60 -9.36
N ASN A 134 -3.87 -8.47 -10.46
CA ASN A 134 -3.40 -7.84 -11.68
C ASN A 134 -3.11 -6.34 -11.47
N GLU A 135 -4.00 -5.60 -10.80
CA GLU A 135 -3.79 -4.19 -10.47
C GLU A 135 -2.55 -3.99 -9.59
N MET A 136 -2.41 -4.83 -8.56
CA MET A 136 -1.21 -4.84 -7.70
C MET A 136 0.07 -5.09 -8.50
N LYS A 137 0.03 -6.00 -9.47
CA LYS A 137 1.18 -6.32 -10.33
C LYS A 137 1.55 -5.16 -11.25
N ILE A 138 0.56 -4.50 -11.86
CA ILE A 138 0.77 -3.30 -12.68
C ILE A 138 1.41 -2.19 -11.84
N TRP A 139 0.89 -1.96 -10.63
CA TRP A 139 1.41 -0.99 -9.68
C TRP A 139 2.85 -1.32 -9.25
N ALA A 140 3.12 -2.57 -8.89
CA ALA A 140 4.44 -3.04 -8.51
C ALA A 140 5.46 -2.87 -9.65
N LYS A 141 5.09 -3.22 -10.88
CA LYS A 141 5.95 -3.04 -12.07
C LYS A 141 6.28 -1.57 -12.30
N TYR A 142 5.29 -0.69 -12.16
CA TYR A 142 5.50 0.76 -12.25
C TYR A 142 6.47 1.25 -11.18
N LEU A 143 6.20 0.95 -9.90
CA LEU A 143 7.05 1.36 -8.79
C LEU A 143 8.47 0.79 -8.91
N TRP A 144 8.62 -0.47 -9.33
CA TRP A 144 9.93 -1.08 -9.54
C TRP A 144 10.73 -0.38 -10.64
N GLY A 145 10.05 0.03 -11.72
CA GLY A 145 10.65 0.81 -12.78
C GLY A 145 11.15 2.17 -12.30
N ILE A 146 10.43 2.84 -11.40
CA ILE A 146 10.89 4.07 -10.75
C ILE A 146 12.05 3.79 -9.78
N ALA A 147 11.89 2.79 -8.90
CA ALA A 147 12.87 2.37 -7.90
C ALA A 147 14.23 2.01 -8.51
N THR A 148 14.23 1.46 -9.72
CA THR A 148 15.44 1.10 -10.45
C THR A 148 15.86 2.13 -11.51
N LYS A 149 15.20 3.31 -11.54
CA LYS A 149 15.50 4.43 -12.45
C LYS A 149 15.41 4.07 -13.94
N ARG A 150 14.53 3.13 -14.29
CA ARG A 150 14.30 2.65 -15.66
C ARG A 150 13.07 3.25 -16.34
N LEU A 151 12.20 3.90 -15.57
CA LEU A 151 11.02 4.61 -16.09
C LEU A 151 11.21 6.12 -15.98
N ASP A 152 10.77 6.84 -17.01
CA ASP A 152 10.73 8.30 -17.00
C ASP A 152 9.68 8.79 -16.00
N THR A 153 10.10 9.67 -15.09
CA THR A 153 9.26 10.20 -14.01
C THR A 153 8.58 11.52 -14.36
N THR A 154 8.92 12.09 -15.52
CA THR A 154 8.50 13.43 -15.97
C THR A 154 7.38 13.40 -17.01
N VAL A 155 7.14 12.25 -17.64
CA VAL A 155 5.98 12.03 -18.52
C VAL A 155 4.70 11.84 -17.71
N PHE A 156 3.56 12.10 -18.33
CA PHE A 156 2.26 11.87 -17.68
C PHE A 156 2.02 10.38 -17.49
N LEU A 157 1.41 10.02 -16.35
CA LEU A 157 1.11 8.64 -15.98
C LEU A 157 0.19 7.95 -17.01
N ARG A 158 -0.73 8.71 -17.63
CA ARG A 158 -1.58 8.20 -18.73
C ARG A 158 -0.81 7.75 -19.98
N ASP A 159 0.40 8.29 -20.18
CA ASP A 159 1.21 8.02 -21.37
C ASP A 159 2.20 6.87 -21.13
N LEU A 160 2.45 6.50 -19.87
CA LEU A 160 3.30 5.37 -19.51
C LEU A 160 2.70 4.05 -20.01
N LYS A 161 3.55 3.21 -20.63
CA LYS A 161 3.17 1.89 -21.16
C LYS A 161 3.40 0.80 -20.11
N VAL A 162 2.75 0.93 -18.96
CA VAL A 162 2.79 -0.04 -17.86
C VAL A 162 1.39 -0.56 -17.59
N GLY A 163 0.99 -1.61 -18.31
CA GLY A 163 -0.36 -2.17 -18.24
C GLY A 163 -1.43 -1.09 -18.44
N ASP A 164 -2.48 -1.15 -17.63
CA ASP A 164 -3.60 -0.21 -17.63
C ASP A 164 -3.45 0.94 -16.61
N LEU A 165 -2.23 1.20 -16.10
CA LEU A 165 -1.96 2.26 -15.10
C LEU A 165 -2.55 3.61 -15.50
N GLY A 166 -2.53 3.95 -16.80
CA GLY A 166 -3.05 5.20 -17.31
C GLY A 166 -4.55 5.40 -17.09
N GLN A 167 -5.34 4.32 -16.97
CA GLN A 167 -6.78 4.38 -16.70
C GLN A 167 -7.06 4.95 -15.30
N HIS A 168 -6.18 4.64 -14.33
CA HIS A 168 -6.26 5.18 -12.97
C HIS A 168 -5.80 6.63 -12.88
N PHE A 169 -4.97 7.11 -13.81
CA PHE A 169 -4.41 8.46 -13.77
C PHE A 169 -4.58 9.20 -15.11
N PRO A 170 -5.82 9.46 -15.57
CA PRO A 170 -6.09 10.05 -16.89
C PRO A 170 -5.75 11.55 -16.99
N GLY A 171 -5.49 12.21 -15.85
CA GLY A 171 -5.16 13.64 -15.79
C GLY A 171 -3.68 13.95 -16.06
N ASP A 172 -3.30 15.21 -15.84
CA ASP A 172 -1.94 15.72 -16.05
C ASP A 172 -1.03 15.46 -14.84
N LEU A 173 -1.01 14.21 -14.37
CA LEU A 173 -0.17 13.78 -13.24
C LEU A 173 1.05 13.04 -13.75
N THR A 174 2.23 13.39 -13.24
CA THR A 174 3.50 12.69 -13.48
C THR A 174 3.92 11.93 -12.22
N THR A 175 4.89 11.00 -12.32
CA THR A 175 5.46 10.33 -11.14
C THR A 175 6.03 11.33 -10.15
N VAL A 176 6.76 12.34 -10.65
CA VAL A 176 7.30 13.43 -9.82
C VAL A 176 6.20 14.09 -9.01
N ASN A 177 5.08 14.43 -9.64
CA ASN A 177 3.98 15.08 -8.94
C ASN A 177 3.29 14.12 -7.97
N LEU A 178 2.96 12.89 -8.39
CA LEU A 178 2.29 11.90 -7.54
C LEU A 178 3.07 11.63 -6.24
N LEU A 179 4.38 11.35 -6.35
CA LEU A 179 5.18 10.88 -5.22
C LEU A 179 5.86 12.00 -4.42
N SER A 180 5.89 13.24 -4.90
CA SER A 180 6.54 14.37 -4.20
C SER A 180 5.66 15.59 -3.93
N THR A 181 4.34 15.50 -4.14
CA THR A 181 3.41 16.63 -3.93
C THR A 181 3.60 17.26 -2.55
N GLY A 182 3.91 18.56 -2.50
CA GLY A 182 4.14 19.30 -1.25
C GLY A 182 5.49 19.05 -0.57
N LEU A 183 6.36 18.19 -1.12
CA LEU A 183 7.72 17.93 -0.64
C LEU A 183 8.73 17.90 -1.79
N PRO A 184 9.12 19.07 -2.35
CA PRO A 184 10.02 19.14 -3.51
C PRO A 184 11.39 18.50 -3.28
N SER A 185 11.85 18.40 -2.03
CA SER A 185 13.12 17.75 -1.68
C SER A 185 13.17 16.25 -2.00
N LEU A 186 12.02 15.59 -2.17
CA LEU A 186 11.95 14.17 -2.49
C LEU A 186 12.18 13.86 -3.97
N ARG A 187 12.12 14.86 -4.86
CA ARG A 187 12.24 14.68 -6.31
C ARG A 187 13.55 14.01 -6.75
N GLN A 188 14.62 14.19 -5.96
CA GLN A 188 15.93 13.61 -6.25
C GLN A 188 16.07 12.15 -5.78
N ASN A 189 15.13 11.67 -4.95
CA ASN A 189 15.20 10.34 -4.33
C ASN A 189 13.90 9.56 -4.54
N LEU A 190 13.25 9.74 -5.71
CA LEU A 190 12.00 9.05 -6.05
C LEU A 190 12.15 7.54 -6.14
N ASP A 191 13.37 7.05 -6.35
CA ASP A 191 13.72 5.64 -6.28
C ASP A 191 13.48 5.06 -4.88
N GLU A 192 13.97 5.73 -3.84
CA GLU A 192 13.74 5.35 -2.44
C GLU A 192 12.26 5.50 -2.04
N VAL A 193 11.57 6.52 -2.55
CA VAL A 193 10.13 6.67 -2.32
C VAL A 193 9.38 5.50 -2.95
N ALA A 194 9.66 5.16 -4.21
CA ALA A 194 8.94 4.12 -4.93
C ALA A 194 9.12 2.73 -4.31
N ILE A 195 10.33 2.37 -3.85
CA ILE A 195 10.52 1.10 -3.13
C ILE A 195 9.76 1.10 -1.79
N GLY A 196 9.72 2.23 -1.07
CA GLY A 196 8.90 2.35 0.13
C GLY A 196 7.41 2.12 -0.12
N VAL A 197 6.87 2.73 -1.18
CA VAL A 197 5.45 2.58 -1.57
C VAL A 197 5.15 1.11 -1.93
N LEU A 198 6.07 0.42 -2.61
CA LEU A 198 5.91 -1.00 -2.93
C LEU A 198 5.91 -1.85 -1.67
N LEU A 199 6.82 -1.57 -0.73
CA LEU A 199 6.92 -2.28 0.53
C LEU A 199 5.63 -2.15 1.36
N HIS A 200 4.97 -0.98 1.35
CA HIS A 200 3.67 -0.82 2.01
C HIS A 200 2.64 -1.83 1.50
N MET A 201 2.45 -1.92 0.18
CA MET A 201 1.52 -2.89 -0.42
C MET A 201 1.89 -4.34 -0.05
N VAL A 202 3.17 -4.68 -0.12
CA VAL A 202 3.67 -6.01 0.29
C VAL A 202 3.33 -6.28 1.76
N GLN A 203 3.51 -5.30 2.64
CA GLN A 203 3.26 -5.43 4.07
C GLN A 203 1.79 -5.62 4.39
N ASP A 204 0.93 -4.82 3.77
CA ASP A 204 -0.52 -4.93 3.88
C ASP A 204 -1.04 -6.31 3.48
N SER A 205 -0.38 -6.99 2.53
CA SER A 205 -0.75 -8.36 2.13
C SER A 205 -0.52 -9.45 3.19
N PHE A 206 0.02 -9.10 4.35
CA PHE A 206 0.14 -9.95 5.53
C PHE A 206 -0.82 -9.54 6.65
N SER A 207 -1.54 -8.42 6.50
CA SER A 207 -2.60 -8.04 7.42
C SER A 207 -3.83 -8.91 7.16
N ARG A 208 -4.36 -9.53 8.23
CA ARG A 208 -5.58 -10.34 8.15
C ARG A 208 -6.82 -9.49 7.89
N ALA A 209 -6.74 -8.17 8.06
CA ALA A 209 -7.83 -7.26 7.69
C ALA A 209 -7.86 -7.00 6.18
N HIS A 210 -6.74 -7.16 5.49
CA HIS A 210 -6.62 -6.85 4.06
C HIS A 210 -6.72 -8.11 3.20
N THR A 211 -6.17 -9.23 3.67
CA THR A 211 -6.17 -10.49 2.93
C THR A 211 -6.50 -11.69 3.81
N ASP A 212 -7.17 -12.67 3.23
CA ASP A 212 -7.25 -14.03 3.76
C ASP A 212 -6.13 -14.85 3.11
N ARG A 213 -5.21 -15.37 3.91
CA ARG A 213 -4.03 -16.11 3.45
C ARG A 213 -3.97 -17.48 4.12
N ALA A 214 -3.73 -18.51 3.32
CA ALA A 214 -3.49 -19.86 3.82
C ALA A 214 -2.14 -19.96 4.56
N ASP A 215 -1.92 -21.06 5.26
CA ASP A 215 -0.61 -21.36 5.83
C ASP A 215 0.44 -21.58 4.72
N ALA A 216 1.67 -21.18 5.00
CA ALA A 216 2.80 -21.44 4.11
C ALA A 216 3.09 -22.94 4.02
N SER A 217 3.36 -23.42 2.81
CA SER A 217 3.71 -24.83 2.58
C SER A 217 5.14 -25.19 2.99
N GLY A 218 5.98 -24.19 3.29
CA GLY A 218 7.42 -24.34 3.49
C GLY A 218 8.24 -24.50 2.20
N ALA A 219 7.61 -24.50 1.02
CA ALA A 219 8.31 -24.48 -0.26
C ALA A 219 8.98 -23.13 -0.52
N GLY A 220 10.08 -23.13 -1.28
CA GLY A 220 10.69 -21.90 -1.80
C GLY A 220 9.95 -21.35 -3.03
N CYS A 221 10.12 -20.06 -3.31
CA CYS A 221 9.61 -19.45 -4.52
C CYS A 221 10.33 -19.98 -5.78
N PRO A 222 9.63 -20.10 -6.93
CA PRO A 222 10.25 -20.51 -8.19
C PRO A 222 11.46 -19.63 -8.54
N GLY A 223 12.60 -20.26 -8.85
CA GLY A 223 13.84 -19.54 -9.17
C GLY A 223 14.56 -18.90 -7.97
N MET A 224 13.97 -18.91 -6.77
CA MET A 224 14.57 -18.42 -5.53
C MET A 224 14.30 -19.38 -4.36
N PRO A 225 14.89 -20.59 -4.34
CA PRO A 225 14.57 -21.63 -3.35
C PRO A 225 14.83 -21.21 -1.89
N SER A 226 15.75 -20.28 -1.66
CA SER A 226 16.06 -19.73 -0.34
C SER A 226 15.02 -18.73 0.16
N ALA A 227 14.20 -18.17 -0.73
CA ALA A 227 13.10 -17.30 -0.37
C ALA A 227 11.85 -18.16 -0.23
N LEU A 228 11.45 -18.46 1.01
CA LEU A 228 10.25 -19.25 1.27
C LEU A 228 9.01 -18.56 0.70
N ALA A 229 8.12 -19.34 0.13
CA ALA A 229 6.84 -18.90 -0.38
C ALA A 229 5.88 -18.71 0.81
N PRO A 230 5.25 -17.53 0.96
CA PRO A 230 4.12 -17.41 1.88
C PRO A 230 2.95 -18.27 1.40
N GLY A 231 1.98 -18.54 2.28
CA GLY A 231 0.78 -19.24 1.87
C GLY A 231 -0.01 -18.45 0.83
N LYS A 232 -0.80 -19.16 0.03
CA LYS A 232 -1.57 -18.53 -1.06
C LYS A 232 -2.67 -17.64 -0.50
N ILE A 233 -2.95 -16.53 -1.21
CA ILE A 233 -4.05 -15.63 -0.89
C ILE A 233 -5.36 -16.30 -1.34
N GLY A 234 -6.26 -16.51 -0.39
CA GLY A 234 -7.61 -16.95 -0.62
C GLY A 234 -8.49 -15.82 -1.14
N GLU A 235 -8.40 -14.65 -0.50
CA GLU A 235 -9.24 -13.50 -0.80
C GLU A 235 -8.48 -12.19 -0.53
N PHE A 236 -8.66 -11.20 -1.42
CA PHE A 236 -8.38 -9.80 -1.09
C PHE A 236 -9.68 -9.18 -0.58
N HIS A 237 -9.68 -8.69 0.66
CA HIS A 237 -10.84 -8.06 1.24
C HIS A 237 -11.06 -6.65 0.64
N SER A 238 -12.28 -6.13 0.75
CA SER A 238 -12.64 -4.76 0.36
C SER A 238 -12.99 -3.95 1.61
N TYR A 239 -12.45 -2.73 1.72
CA TYR A 239 -12.62 -1.90 2.91
C TYR A 239 -14.01 -1.26 3.01
N ALA A 240 -14.75 -1.17 1.91
CA ALA A 240 -15.99 -0.39 1.80
C ALA A 240 -17.03 -0.71 2.89
N ARG A 241 -17.10 -1.99 3.30
CA ARG A 241 -18.04 -2.48 4.33
C ARG A 241 -17.35 -2.95 5.61
N GLN A 242 -16.04 -2.76 5.73
CA GLN A 242 -15.33 -3.09 6.95
C GLN A 242 -15.65 -2.11 8.08
N ASP A 243 -15.63 -2.64 9.30
CA ASP A 243 -15.55 -1.88 10.53
C ASP A 243 -14.12 -1.38 10.70
N GLY A 244 -13.96 -0.06 10.82
CA GLY A 244 -12.64 0.56 10.90
C GLY A 244 -11.89 0.19 12.18
N ASP A 245 -12.59 -0.02 13.29
CA ASP A 245 -11.97 -0.33 14.57
C ASP A 245 -11.47 -1.80 14.57
N LEU A 246 -12.26 -2.72 14.01
CA LEU A 246 -11.84 -4.11 13.84
C LEU A 246 -10.69 -4.26 12.83
N HIS A 247 -10.72 -3.47 11.75
CA HIS A 247 -9.63 -3.40 10.78
C HIS A 247 -8.34 -2.92 11.45
N ASP A 248 -8.40 -1.82 12.18
CA ASP A 248 -7.24 -1.20 12.82
C ASP A 248 -6.54 -2.13 13.82
N HIS A 249 -7.24 -3.11 14.42
CA HIS A 249 -6.62 -4.11 15.30
C HIS A 249 -5.57 -4.98 14.60
N GLN A 250 -5.71 -5.23 13.29
CA GLN A 250 -4.74 -6.01 12.52
C GLN A 250 -3.52 -5.18 12.07
N ASP A 251 -3.60 -3.85 12.20
CA ASP A 251 -2.52 -2.91 11.86
C ASP A 251 -1.83 -2.39 13.14
N THR A 252 -1.67 -3.28 14.13
CA THR A 252 -1.05 -2.97 15.43
C THR A 252 0.29 -3.67 15.62
N ASP A 253 1.12 -3.13 16.52
CA ASP A 253 2.35 -3.77 16.99
C ASP A 253 2.10 -5.21 17.45
N ASN A 254 1.04 -5.44 18.21
CA ASN A 254 0.71 -6.78 18.68
C ASN A 254 0.39 -7.76 17.54
N ALA A 255 -0.34 -7.31 16.50
CA ALA A 255 -0.62 -8.13 15.33
C ALA A 255 0.67 -8.47 14.56
N LEU A 256 1.55 -7.49 14.36
CA LEU A 256 2.88 -7.72 13.77
C LEU A 256 3.73 -8.68 14.60
N GLY A 257 3.75 -8.50 15.92
CA GLY A 257 4.52 -9.35 16.82
C GLY A 257 4.05 -10.80 16.77
N LEU A 258 2.74 -11.03 16.74
CA LEU A 258 2.18 -12.37 16.55
C LEU A 258 2.56 -12.97 15.18
N GLN A 259 2.47 -12.19 14.10
CA GLN A 259 2.87 -12.62 12.76
C GLN A 259 4.33 -13.08 12.72
N THR A 260 5.23 -12.25 13.26
CA THR A 260 6.68 -12.52 13.26
C THR A 260 7.08 -13.65 14.19
N ILE A 261 6.30 -13.95 15.24
CA ILE A 261 6.54 -15.10 16.11
C ILE A 261 6.02 -16.41 15.50
N GLN A 262 4.85 -16.37 14.87
CA GLN A 262 4.07 -17.58 14.55
C GLN A 262 4.20 -18.05 13.10
N GLU A 263 4.49 -17.14 12.16
CA GLU A 263 4.40 -17.42 10.74
C GLU A 263 5.77 -17.34 10.06
N ARG A 264 5.98 -18.17 9.03
CA ARG A 264 7.17 -18.15 8.17
C ARG A 264 6.76 -18.37 6.71
N PRO A 265 7.33 -17.65 5.73
CA PRO A 265 8.15 -16.45 5.90
C PRO A 265 7.38 -15.32 6.60
N THR A 266 8.09 -14.48 7.34
CA THR A 266 7.51 -13.27 7.91
C THR A 266 7.36 -12.19 6.85
N VAL A 267 6.54 -11.18 7.13
CA VAL A 267 6.47 -9.97 6.31
C VAL A 267 7.84 -9.26 6.19
N ILE A 268 8.70 -9.40 7.20
CA ILE A 268 10.07 -8.86 7.22
C ILE A 268 10.96 -9.62 6.23
N ASP A 269 10.86 -10.96 6.18
CA ASP A 269 11.65 -11.79 5.26
C ASP A 269 11.33 -11.44 3.80
N VAL A 270 10.03 -11.28 3.50
CA VAL A 270 9.57 -10.91 2.17
C VAL A 270 10.00 -9.49 1.80
N SER A 271 9.82 -8.54 2.71
CA SER A 271 10.29 -7.16 2.54
C SER A 271 11.80 -7.08 2.31
N SER A 272 12.58 -7.87 3.06
CA SER A 272 14.04 -7.95 2.94
C SER A 272 14.46 -8.48 1.57
N THR A 273 13.74 -9.45 1.04
CA THR A 273 14.01 -10.01 -0.29
C THR A 273 13.75 -8.98 -1.40
N PHE A 274 12.65 -8.22 -1.34
CA PHE A 274 12.43 -7.10 -2.27
C PHE A 274 13.52 -6.03 -2.17
N ILE A 275 13.94 -5.67 -0.95
CA ILE A 275 15.03 -4.71 -0.73
C ILE A 275 16.35 -5.24 -1.32
N ALA A 276 16.66 -6.52 -1.15
CA ALA A 276 17.87 -7.14 -1.69
C ALA A 276 17.85 -7.09 -3.23
N LEU A 277 16.76 -7.51 -3.86
CA LEU A 277 16.58 -7.44 -5.32
C LEU A 277 16.69 -6.00 -5.86
N TRP A 278 16.16 -5.02 -5.11
CA TRP A 278 16.26 -3.61 -5.49
C TRP A 278 17.71 -3.10 -5.40
N ARG A 279 18.44 -3.45 -4.32
CA ARG A 279 19.86 -3.11 -4.13
C ARG A 279 20.76 -3.76 -5.19
N GLU A 280 20.40 -4.95 -5.67
CA GLU A 280 21.06 -5.61 -6.81
C GLU A 280 20.77 -4.91 -8.14
N GLY A 281 19.79 -3.99 -8.18
CA GLY A 281 19.32 -3.38 -9.41
C GLY A 281 18.62 -4.38 -10.33
N ALA A 282 18.02 -5.44 -9.79
CA ALA A 282 17.35 -6.48 -10.57
C ALA A 282 16.31 -5.88 -11.54
N ASP A 283 16.24 -6.42 -12.75
CA ASP A 283 15.18 -6.07 -13.70
C ASP A 283 13.86 -6.72 -13.29
N TRP A 284 12.74 -6.22 -13.84
CA TRP A 284 11.41 -6.75 -13.53
C TRP A 284 11.26 -8.23 -13.87
N GLY A 285 11.89 -8.72 -14.94
CA GLY A 285 11.80 -10.13 -15.32
C GLY A 285 12.42 -11.08 -14.27
N LYS A 286 13.43 -10.62 -13.52
CA LYS A 286 13.98 -11.35 -12.37
C LYS A 286 13.08 -11.26 -11.13
N VAL A 287 12.36 -10.15 -10.94
CA VAL A 287 11.58 -9.86 -9.72
C VAL A 287 10.15 -10.39 -9.82
N GLU A 288 9.59 -10.41 -11.02
CA GLU A 288 8.21 -10.82 -11.31
C GLU A 288 7.89 -12.25 -10.82
N PRO A 289 8.75 -13.27 -11.02
CA PRO A 289 8.48 -14.60 -10.47
C PRO A 289 8.39 -14.63 -8.94
N TYR A 290 9.17 -13.78 -8.26
CA TYR A 290 9.10 -13.65 -6.80
C TYR A 290 7.83 -12.92 -6.37
N PHE A 291 7.48 -11.84 -7.08
CA PHE A 291 6.20 -11.15 -6.89
C PHE A 291 5.02 -12.12 -7.04
N ASP A 292 4.96 -12.87 -8.14
CA ASP A 292 3.89 -13.83 -8.43
C ASP A 292 3.82 -14.95 -7.39
N CYS A 293 4.95 -15.34 -6.81
CA CYS A 293 5.00 -16.29 -5.70
C CYS A 293 4.40 -15.71 -4.41
N VAL A 294 4.79 -14.49 -4.02
CA VAL A 294 4.33 -13.82 -2.79
C VAL A 294 2.82 -13.56 -2.83
N PHE A 295 2.30 -13.19 -4.00
CA PHE A 295 0.90 -12.87 -4.24
C PHE A 295 0.13 -14.01 -4.92
N ALA A 296 0.63 -15.25 -4.84
CA ALA A 296 -0.03 -16.40 -5.46
C ALA A 296 -1.46 -16.57 -4.88
N ILE A 297 -2.46 -16.54 -5.76
CA ILE A 297 -3.87 -16.74 -5.39
C ILE A 297 -4.28 -18.21 -5.47
N SER A 298 -5.18 -18.65 -4.60
CA SER A 298 -5.67 -20.04 -4.59
C SER A 298 -6.79 -20.27 -5.61
N ASP A 299 -7.72 -19.31 -5.73
CA ASP A 299 -8.80 -19.28 -6.71
C ASP A 299 -8.94 -17.85 -7.25
N GLY A 300 -8.59 -17.68 -8.52
CA GLY A 300 -8.65 -16.38 -9.17
C GLY A 300 -10.06 -15.80 -9.36
N SER A 301 -11.09 -16.63 -9.24
CA SER A 301 -12.49 -16.22 -9.37
C SER A 301 -13.12 -15.81 -8.05
N LYS A 302 -12.44 -16.06 -6.92
CA LYS A 302 -12.92 -15.69 -5.58
C LYS A 302 -13.24 -14.20 -5.54
N ARG A 303 -14.44 -13.89 -5.06
CA ARG A 303 -14.99 -12.54 -5.00
C ARG A 303 -14.71 -11.91 -3.64
N ALA A 304 -14.24 -10.67 -3.66
CA ALA A 304 -13.93 -9.89 -2.46
C ALA A 304 -15.16 -9.64 -1.59
N THR A 305 -14.97 -9.71 -0.29
CA THR A 305 -15.91 -9.31 0.76
C THR A 305 -15.19 -8.45 1.80
N ALA A 306 -15.89 -8.01 2.84
CA ALA A 306 -15.24 -7.37 3.99
C ALA A 306 -14.47 -8.36 4.89
N GLY A 307 -14.47 -9.65 4.60
CA GLY A 307 -13.94 -10.69 5.48
C GLY A 307 -14.71 -10.78 6.80
N ALA A 308 -14.01 -11.09 7.88
CA ALA A 308 -14.58 -11.16 9.23
C ALA A 308 -14.81 -9.76 9.88
N TYR A 309 -14.48 -8.68 9.19
CA TYR A 309 -14.41 -7.33 9.75
C TYR A 309 -15.64 -6.50 9.41
N LEU A 310 -16.84 -7.10 9.41
CA LEU A 310 -18.06 -6.40 9.02
C LEU A 310 -18.49 -5.34 10.06
N LYS A 311 -18.99 -4.19 9.58
CA LYS A 311 -19.78 -3.30 10.45
C LYS A 311 -21.04 -4.04 10.92
N VAL A 312 -21.13 -4.32 12.21
CA VAL A 312 -22.36 -4.84 12.82
C VAL A 312 -23.42 -3.75 12.74
N LYS A 313 -24.58 -4.08 12.16
CA LYS A 313 -25.72 -3.17 12.06
C LYS A 313 -26.48 -3.05 13.37
#